data_AF-A0A9Q5A7E2-F1
#
_entry.id   AF-A0A9Q5A7E2-F1
#
_cell.length_a   1.000
_cell.length_b   1.000
_cell.length_c   1.000
_cell.angle_alpha   90.00
_cell.angle_beta   90.00
_cell.angle_gamma   90.00
#
_symmetry.space_group_name_H-M   'P 1'
#
loop_
_entity.id
_entity.type
_entity.pdbx_description
1 polymer ?
#
loop_
_entity_poly.entity_id
_entity_poly.type
_entity_poly.pdbx_seq_one_letter_code
_entity_poly.pdbx_strand_id
1 'polypeptide(L)'
;MRVSRRNGRTERPQRAKPVHRDGPARRGTSFRCLGCGLDVPMWAPGTAHRNHCPTCLCSRHVDRNVPGDRASSCGGRMDPISISVRGGGEWLIVHRCGACGAMGVNRTAGDDNPLALVRIAVRPLSHLDRVR
;
A
#
# COMPACT_ATOMS: atom_id res chain seq x y z
N MET A 1 -9.41 -42.05 -8.14
CA MET A 1 -8.45 -41.07 -7.56
C MET A 1 -9.25 -39.96 -6.89
N ARG A 2 -9.11 -39.78 -5.57
CA ARG A 2 -9.88 -38.81 -4.78
C ARG A 2 -9.33 -37.41 -5.03
N VAL A 3 -10.16 -36.52 -5.57
CA VAL A 3 -9.84 -35.10 -5.73
C VAL A 3 -9.74 -34.48 -4.33
N SER A 4 -8.51 -34.09 -3.97
CA SER A 4 -8.20 -33.47 -2.68
C SER A 4 -8.99 -32.16 -2.54
N ARG A 5 -9.73 -32.04 -1.44
CA ARG A 5 -10.57 -30.90 -1.09
C ARG A 5 -9.71 -29.64 -1.02
N ARG A 6 -10.07 -28.61 -1.80
CA ARG A 6 -9.37 -27.31 -1.80
C ARG A 6 -9.40 -26.72 -0.40
N ASN A 7 -8.20 -26.40 0.07
CA ASN A 7 -7.89 -25.85 1.37
C ASN A 7 -8.64 -24.51 1.57
N GLY A 8 -9.65 -24.52 2.45
CA GLY A 8 -10.40 -23.35 2.86
C GLY A 8 -9.51 -22.41 3.69
N ARG A 9 -8.66 -21.64 3.02
CA ARG A 9 -8.03 -20.47 3.63
C ARG A 9 -9.13 -19.43 3.78
N THR A 10 -9.68 -19.31 4.98
CA THR A 10 -10.48 -18.17 5.38
C THR A 10 -9.64 -16.91 5.16
N GLU A 11 -9.93 -16.18 4.09
CA GLU A 11 -9.36 -14.85 3.88
C GLU A 11 -9.64 -14.05 5.14
N ARG A 12 -8.60 -13.64 5.89
CA ARG A 12 -8.81 -12.83 7.09
C ARG A 12 -9.51 -11.55 6.65
N PRO A 13 -10.78 -11.33 7.04
CA PRO A 13 -11.51 -10.16 6.60
C PRO A 13 -10.76 -8.93 7.13
N GLN A 14 -10.48 -7.99 6.24
CA GLN A 14 -9.96 -6.70 6.69
C GLN A 14 -11.04 -6.07 7.56
N ARG A 15 -10.68 -5.79 8.82
CA ARG A 15 -11.55 -5.06 9.75
C ARG A 15 -12.01 -3.78 9.05
N ALA A 16 -13.30 -3.68 8.79
CA ALA A 16 -13.91 -2.46 8.28
C ALA A 16 -13.53 -1.33 9.24
N LYS A 17 -12.75 -0.37 8.76
CA LYS A 17 -12.42 0.81 9.55
C LYS A 17 -13.51 1.83 9.31
N PRO A 18 -14.16 2.36 10.37
CA PRO A 18 -15.06 3.48 10.21
C PRO A 18 -14.30 4.61 9.52
N VAL A 19 -14.85 5.11 8.41
CA VAL A 19 -14.38 6.33 7.76
C VAL A 19 -14.85 7.46 8.67
N HIS A 20 -14.10 7.75 9.73
CA HIS A 20 -14.45 8.82 10.65
C HIS A 20 -14.49 10.14 9.87
N ARG A 21 -15.70 10.68 9.69
CA ARG A 21 -15.94 12.09 9.41
C ARG A 21 -15.77 12.84 10.72
N ASP A 22 -14.72 13.66 10.76
CA ASP A 22 -14.51 14.86 11.58
C ASP A 22 -14.08 14.70 13.06
N GLY A 23 -12.99 15.41 13.41
CA GLY A 23 -12.50 15.65 14.78
C GLY A 23 -11.00 16.02 14.84
N PRO A 24 -10.58 17.18 15.40
CA PRO A 24 -9.30 17.81 15.07
C PRO A 24 -8.14 17.24 15.88
N ALA A 25 -7.25 16.50 15.21
CA ALA A 25 -5.88 16.32 15.68
C ALA A 25 -4.97 17.07 14.71
N ARG A 26 -4.14 17.97 15.22
CA ARG A 26 -3.16 18.79 14.48
C ARG A 26 -2.20 17.91 13.66
N ARG A 27 -2.66 17.38 12.54
CA ARG A 27 -1.92 16.57 11.58
C ARG A 27 -2.09 17.27 10.23
N GLY A 28 -0.99 17.54 9.54
CA GLY A 28 -1.02 18.24 8.26
C GLY A 28 -2.05 17.63 7.31
N THR A 29 -2.68 18.47 6.50
CA THR A 29 -3.61 18.05 5.43
C THR A 29 -2.90 17.31 4.31
N SER A 30 -1.57 17.41 4.28
CA SER A 30 -0.68 16.76 3.32
C SER A 30 0.61 16.25 3.98
N PHE A 31 1.37 15.45 3.23
CA PHE A 31 2.75 15.09 3.55
C PHE A 31 3.64 15.21 2.31
N ARG A 32 4.91 15.54 2.52
CA ARG A 32 5.92 15.53 1.46
C ARG A 32 6.33 14.10 1.15
N CYS A 33 6.21 13.67 -0.11
CA CYS A 33 6.61 12.34 -0.53
C CYS A 33 8.14 12.19 -0.52
N LEU A 34 8.67 11.18 0.16
CA LEU A 34 10.10 10.84 0.13
C LEU A 34 10.56 10.21 -1.20
N GLY A 35 9.61 9.86 -2.06
CA GLY A 35 9.82 9.22 -3.36
C GLY A 35 10.13 10.24 -4.46
N CYS A 36 9.15 11.08 -4.75
CA CYS A 36 9.20 12.07 -5.83
C CYS A 36 9.22 13.52 -5.35
N GLY A 37 9.11 13.76 -4.04
CA GLY A 37 9.06 15.11 -3.50
C GLY A 37 7.75 15.85 -3.76
N LEU A 38 6.64 15.22 -4.19
CA LEU A 38 5.37 15.94 -4.27
C LEU A 38 4.73 16.12 -2.89
N ASP A 39 3.95 17.18 -2.72
CA ASP A 39 3.04 17.33 -1.59
C ASP A 39 1.77 16.53 -1.86
N VAL A 40 1.47 15.62 -0.93
CA VAL A 40 0.47 14.58 -1.11
C VAL A 40 -0.66 14.79 -0.10
N PRO A 41 -1.92 14.96 -0.54
CA PRO A 41 -3.06 15.01 0.36
C PRO A 41 -3.15 13.75 1.23
N MET A 42 -3.48 13.91 2.49
CA MET A 42 -3.70 12.81 3.43
C MET A 42 -5.07 12.14 3.24
N TRP A 43 -6.03 12.87 2.65
CA TRP A 43 -7.34 12.36 2.27
C TRP A 43 -7.27 11.74 0.86
N ALA A 44 -7.92 10.58 0.67
CA ALA A 44 -8.23 10.06 -0.65
C ALA A 44 -9.46 9.14 -0.62
N PRO A 45 -10.19 9.01 -1.74
CA PRO A 45 -11.29 8.06 -1.83
C PRO A 45 -10.82 6.62 -1.55
N GLY A 46 -11.57 5.89 -0.73
CA GLY A 46 -11.31 4.47 -0.43
C GLY A 46 -10.28 4.18 0.66
N THR A 47 -9.65 5.20 1.25
CA THR A 47 -8.70 5.05 2.39
C THR A 47 -8.81 6.17 3.43
N ALA A 48 -8.82 5.81 4.71
CA ALA A 48 -8.84 6.76 5.83
C ALA A 48 -7.43 7.12 6.36
N HIS A 49 -6.39 6.41 5.93
CA HIS A 49 -5.05 6.52 6.51
C HIS A 49 -3.96 6.50 5.44
N ARG A 50 -4.13 7.30 4.38
CA ARG A 50 -3.17 7.42 3.28
C ARG A 50 -1.75 7.70 3.82
N ASN A 51 -0.79 6.93 3.33
CA ASN A 51 0.63 7.07 3.64
C ASN A 51 1.51 6.86 2.39
N HIS A 52 0.92 6.58 1.22
CA HIS A 52 1.62 6.51 -0.08
C HIS A 52 1.25 7.65 -1.02
N CYS A 53 2.14 8.00 -1.94
CA CYS A 53 1.92 9.02 -2.98
C CYS A 53 1.07 8.45 -4.13
N PRO A 54 0.09 9.17 -4.71
CA PRO A 54 -0.71 8.63 -5.82
C PRO A 54 0.11 8.52 -7.10
N THR A 55 1.09 9.42 -7.27
CA THR A 55 1.90 9.53 -8.48
C THR A 55 2.98 8.46 -8.56
N CYS A 56 3.76 8.28 -7.49
CA CYS A 56 4.91 7.37 -7.48
C CYS A 56 4.73 6.14 -6.58
N LEU A 57 3.61 6.06 -5.86
CA LEU A 57 3.23 4.94 -4.99
C LEU A 57 4.20 4.64 -3.84
N CYS A 58 5.24 5.46 -3.62
CA CYS A 58 6.11 5.35 -2.46
C CYS A 58 5.34 5.71 -1.19
N SER A 59 5.51 4.88 -0.16
CA SER A 59 4.93 5.08 1.18
C SER A 59 5.95 5.64 2.16
N ARG A 60 5.47 6.13 3.30
CA ARG A 60 6.30 6.47 4.47
C ARG A 60 6.07 5.43 5.56
N HIS A 61 7.16 4.92 6.15
CA HIS A 61 7.09 3.95 7.23
C HIS A 61 6.65 4.62 8.53
N VAL A 62 5.34 4.72 8.70
CA VAL A 62 4.70 5.36 9.85
C VAL A 62 4.00 4.37 10.76
N ASP A 63 3.63 3.19 10.27
CA ASP A 63 2.91 2.18 11.05
C ASP A 63 3.89 1.15 11.63
N ARG A 64 3.70 0.75 12.89
CA ARG A 64 4.59 -0.21 13.57
C ARG A 64 4.12 -1.65 13.41
N ASN A 65 2.92 -1.94 13.90
CA ASN A 65 2.38 -3.31 13.95
C ASN A 65 0.98 -3.40 13.32
N VAL A 66 0.21 -2.31 13.40
CA VAL A 66 -1.16 -2.26 12.92
C VAL A 66 -1.26 -1.17 11.86
N PRO A 67 -1.81 -1.47 10.67
CA PRO A 67 -2.03 -0.45 9.65
C PRO A 67 -2.77 0.75 10.24
N GLY A 68 -2.27 1.97 10.03
CA GLY A 68 -2.79 3.22 10.57
C GLY A 68 -2.50 3.50 12.05
N ASP A 69 -1.72 2.69 12.77
CA ASP A 69 -1.33 3.00 14.17
C ASP A 69 -0.41 4.22 14.28
N ARG A 70 0.27 4.60 13.19
CA ARG A 70 1.21 5.72 13.13
C ARG A 70 2.27 5.68 14.26
N ALA A 71 2.64 4.48 14.71
CA ALA A 71 3.49 4.26 15.88
C ALA A 71 4.97 3.92 15.54
N SER A 72 5.34 3.93 14.26
CA SER A 72 6.73 3.67 13.83
C SER A 72 7.60 4.91 14.00
N SER A 73 8.74 4.73 14.68
CA SER A 73 9.80 5.75 14.77
C SER A 73 10.71 5.79 13.54
N CYS A 74 10.57 4.84 12.59
CA CYS A 74 11.45 4.73 11.44
C CYS A 74 11.29 5.92 10.48
N GLY A 75 10.06 6.21 10.06
CA GLY A 75 9.76 7.33 9.17
C GLY A 75 10.35 7.24 7.76
N GLY A 76 11.07 6.15 7.44
CA GLY A 76 11.80 5.97 6.20
C GLY A 76 10.90 5.76 4.98
N ARG A 77 11.46 5.99 3.79
CA ARG A 77 10.80 5.70 2.51
C ARG A 77 10.53 4.20 2.39
N MET A 78 9.32 3.84 1.96
CA MET A 78 8.99 2.50 1.55
C MET A 78 8.70 2.46 0.06
N ASP A 79 9.50 1.69 -0.68
CA ASP A 79 9.35 1.53 -2.12
C ASP A 79 8.25 0.52 -2.44
N PRO A 80 7.42 0.77 -3.46
CA PRO A 80 6.44 -0.20 -3.93
C PRO A 80 7.18 -1.29 -4.70
N ILE A 81 7.10 -2.53 -4.22
CA ILE A 81 7.86 -3.66 -4.77
C ILE A 81 6.98 -4.67 -5.51
N SER A 82 5.69 -4.74 -5.19
CA SER A 82 4.76 -5.68 -5.82
C SER A 82 3.31 -5.23 -5.66
N ILE A 83 2.42 -5.88 -6.41
CA ILE A 83 0.97 -5.81 -6.25
C ILE A 83 0.47 -7.17 -5.76
N SER A 84 -0.45 -7.15 -4.78
CA SER A 84 -1.23 -8.31 -4.38
C SER A 84 -2.71 -8.03 -4.64
N VAL A 85 -3.47 -9.04 -5.04
CA VAL A 85 -4.92 -8.93 -5.26
C VAL A 85 -5.64 -9.84 -4.27
N ARG A 86 -6.66 -9.33 -3.56
CA ARG A 86 -7.51 -10.12 -2.66
C ARG A 86 -8.76 -10.64 -3.36
N GLY A 87 -9.49 -11.54 -2.70
CA GLY A 87 -10.88 -11.86 -3.06
C GLY A 87 -11.70 -10.59 -3.28
N GLY A 88 -12.48 -10.56 -4.37
CA GLY A 88 -13.25 -9.39 -4.79
C GLY A 88 -12.50 -8.40 -5.69
N GLY A 89 -11.24 -8.67 -6.05
CA GLY A 89 -10.50 -7.87 -7.03
C GLY A 89 -9.86 -6.61 -6.45
N GLU A 90 -9.76 -6.49 -5.12
CA GLU A 90 -9.09 -5.38 -4.46
C GLU A 90 -7.57 -5.45 -4.63
N TRP A 91 -6.97 -4.35 -5.10
CA TRP A 91 -5.53 -4.23 -5.27
C TRP A 91 -4.88 -3.70 -4.00
N LEU A 92 -3.77 -4.33 -3.62
CA LEU A 92 -2.89 -3.93 -2.54
C LEU A 92 -1.50 -3.67 -3.10
N ILE A 93 -0.89 -2.59 -2.65
CA ILE A 93 0.51 -2.27 -2.92
C ILE A 93 1.35 -2.88 -1.80
N VAL A 94 2.31 -3.71 -2.16
CA VAL A 94 3.31 -4.25 -1.24
C VAL A 94 4.50 -3.31 -1.23
N HIS A 95 4.87 -2.86 -0.04
CA HIS A 95 5.97 -1.92 0.19
C HIS A 95 7.10 -2.57 0.99
N ARG A 96 8.33 -2.18 0.70
CA ARG A 96 9.52 -2.49 1.53
C ARG A 96 10.19 -1.20 1.97
N CYS A 97 10.44 -1.08 3.27
CA CYS A 97 11.18 0.05 3.83
C CYS A 97 12.66 -0.03 3.42
N GLY A 98 13.18 1.03 2.81
CA GLY A 98 14.60 1.14 2.46
C GLY A 98 15.51 1.28 3.68
N ALA A 99 14.99 1.82 4.79
CA ALA A 99 15.78 2.10 5.99
C ALA A 99 15.91 0.90 6.94
N CYS A 100 14.84 0.14 7.18
CA CYS A 100 14.85 -0.99 8.12
C CYS A 100 14.42 -2.33 7.53
N GLY A 101 14.09 -2.38 6.23
CA GLY A 101 13.71 -3.62 5.54
C GLY A 101 12.29 -4.13 5.82
N ALA A 102 11.55 -3.53 6.77
CA ALA A 102 10.18 -3.91 7.09
C ALA A 102 9.26 -3.89 5.86
N MET A 103 8.35 -4.86 5.78
CA MET A 103 7.35 -4.95 4.71
C MET A 103 5.98 -4.50 5.23
N GLY A 104 5.22 -3.82 4.37
CA GLY A 104 3.86 -3.37 4.66
C GLY A 104 2.98 -3.52 3.44
N VAL A 105 1.67 -3.56 3.65
CA VAL A 105 0.67 -3.61 2.58
C VAL A 105 -0.33 -2.50 2.73
N ASN A 106 -0.55 -1.77 1.64
CA ASN A 106 -1.48 -0.66 1.55
C ASN A 106 -2.57 -0.96 0.54
N ARG A 107 -3.81 -0.56 0.84
CA ARG A 107 -4.89 -0.56 -0.15
C ARG A 107 -4.63 0.54 -1.18
N THR A 108 -4.93 0.28 -2.45
CA THR A 108 -5.01 1.36 -3.45
C THR A 108 -6.11 2.36 -3.10
N ALA A 109 -5.86 3.62 -3.37
CA ALA A 109 -6.83 4.70 -3.28
C ALA A 109 -7.44 5.01 -4.66
N GLY A 110 -8.60 5.65 -4.69
CA GLY A 110 -9.29 5.98 -5.94
C GLY A 110 -8.56 6.99 -6.83
N ASP A 111 -7.57 7.68 -6.29
CA ASP A 111 -6.74 8.68 -6.97
C ASP A 111 -5.34 8.17 -7.35
N ASP A 112 -5.05 6.88 -7.12
CA ASP A 112 -3.74 6.30 -7.46
C ASP A 112 -3.54 6.25 -8.97
N ASN A 113 -2.33 6.58 -9.43
CA ASN A 113 -1.99 6.57 -10.84
C ASN A 113 -2.07 5.13 -11.40
N PRO A 114 -3.02 4.84 -12.31
CA PRO A 114 -3.22 3.48 -12.82
C PRO A 114 -2.01 2.97 -13.60
N LEU A 115 -1.28 3.85 -14.31
CA LEU A 115 -0.08 3.46 -15.04
C LEU A 115 1.05 3.04 -14.08
N ALA A 116 1.19 3.73 -12.95
CA ALA A 116 2.17 3.36 -11.94
C ALA A 116 1.85 1.99 -11.30
N LEU A 117 0.57 1.72 -11.02
CA LEU A 117 0.09 0.44 -10.50
C LEU A 117 0.37 -0.71 -11.48
N VAL A 118 -0.04 -0.54 -12.74
CA VAL A 118 0.18 -1.54 -13.80
C VAL A 118 1.67 -1.79 -14.00
N ARG A 119 2.51 -0.74 -14.02
CA ARG A 119 3.96 -0.87 -14.16
C ARG A 119 4.59 -1.75 -13.08
N ILE A 120 4.10 -1.67 -11.83
CA ILE A 120 4.56 -2.57 -10.77
C ILE A 120 4.07 -4.00 -11.04
N ALA A 121 2.79 -4.17 -11.36
CA ALA A 121 2.18 -5.49 -11.58
C ALA A 121 2.85 -6.28 -12.72
N VAL A 122 3.24 -5.60 -13.81
CA VAL A 122 3.86 -6.25 -14.98
C VAL A 122 5.38 -6.28 -14.95
N ARG A 123 6.01 -5.74 -13.88
CA ARG A 123 7.47 -5.66 -13.78
C ARG A 123 8.19 -7.00 -14.01
N PRO A 124 7.71 -8.15 -13.50
CA PRO A 124 8.35 -9.44 -13.80
C PRO A 124 8.39 -9.78 -15.30
N LEU A 125 7.39 -9.35 -16.08
CA LEU A 125 7.32 -9.59 -17.52
C LEU A 125 8.35 -8.77 -18.30
N SER A 126 8.70 -7.58 -17.81
CA SER A 126 9.71 -6.72 -18.44
C SER A 126 11.15 -7.23 -18.33
N HIS A 127 11.38 -8.29 -17.54
CA HIS A 127 12.70 -8.89 -17.35
C HIS A 127 12.83 -10.28 -18.00
N LEU A 128 11.81 -10.74 -18.75
CA LEU A 128 11.83 -12.05 -19.41
C LEU A 128 12.93 -12.15 -20.49
N ASP A 129 13.39 -11.02 -21.04
CA ASP A 129 14.49 -10.98 -22.02
C ASP A 129 15.87 -11.20 -21.39
N ARG A 130 15.98 -11.19 -20.05
CA ARG A 130 17.23 -11.37 -19.30
C ARG A 130 17.43 -12.78 -18.75
N VAL A 131 16.51 -13.69 -19.03
CA VAL A 131 16.53 -15.10 -18.58
C VAL A 131 16.74 -16.05 -19.78
N ARG A 132 17.26 -15.52 -20.89
CA ARG A 132 17.71 -16.30 -22.06
C ARG A 132 19.21 -16.40 -22.09
#